data_AF-A0A920RUJ0-F1
#
_entry.id   AF-A0A920RUJ0-F1
#
_cell.length_a   1.000
_cell.length_b   1.000
_cell.length_c   1.000
_cell.angle_alpha   90.00
_cell.angle_beta   90.00
_cell.angle_gamma   90.00
#
_symmetry.space_group_name_H-M   'P 1'
#
loop_
_entity.id
_entity.type
_entity.pdbx_description
1 polymer ?
#
loop_
_entity_poly.entity_id
_entity_poly.type
_entity_poly.pdbx_seq_one_letter_code
_entity_poly.pdbx_strand_id
1 'polypeptide(L)'
;MIKFLNKSFNPGVWMTCFVIFFLPILLYLGYWQISRGFEKKAIWEAYSINKTLPPILEKELSLYKKEDLFYRSVVIQGSYINDSFLLDNRVYRSKKAMRFLLLLKAKTKQSI
;
A
#
# COMPACT_ATOMS: atom_id res chain seq x y z
N MET A 1 36.02 -46.36 -9.19
CA MET A 1 37.01 -45.26 -9.15
C MET A 1 36.33 -44.01 -9.70
N ILE A 2 36.00 -43.06 -8.83
CA ILE A 2 35.18 -41.88 -9.12
C ILE A 2 36.05 -40.90 -9.91
N LYS A 3 35.82 -40.78 -11.22
CA LYS A 3 36.48 -39.81 -12.09
C LYS A 3 35.53 -38.63 -12.35
N PHE A 4 35.06 -38.02 -11.27
CA PHE A 4 34.35 -36.76 -11.34
C PHE A 4 35.29 -35.64 -10.88
N LEU A 5 35.23 -34.52 -11.60
CA LEU A 5 35.71 -33.19 -11.22
C LEU A 5 37.17 -32.89 -11.52
N ASN A 6 37.50 -32.76 -12.81
CA ASN A 6 38.45 -31.71 -13.21
C ASN A 6 38.08 -31.12 -14.56
N LYS A 7 36.88 -30.53 -14.66
CA LYS A 7 36.52 -29.66 -15.78
C LYS A 7 36.72 -28.23 -15.30
N SER A 8 37.87 -27.63 -15.63
CA SER A 8 38.12 -26.22 -15.32
C SER A 8 37.02 -25.38 -15.97
N PHE A 9 36.35 -24.60 -15.13
CA PHE A 9 35.38 -23.61 -15.54
C PHE A 9 36.12 -22.55 -16.37
N ASN A 10 36.01 -22.64 -17.70
CA ASN A 10 36.56 -21.68 -18.65
C ASN A 10 35.40 -20.88 -19.25
N PRO A 11 34.78 -19.95 -18.49
CA PRO A 11 33.81 -19.04 -19.05
C PRO A 11 34.51 -18.18 -20.10
N GLY A 12 33.95 -18.10 -21.30
CA GLY A 12 34.48 -17.20 -22.33
C GLY A 12 34.55 -15.77 -21.79
N VAL A 13 35.58 -15.01 -22.17
CA VAL A 13 35.83 -13.64 -21.68
C VAL A 13 34.58 -12.76 -21.76
N TRP A 14 33.80 -12.90 -22.84
CA TRP A 14 32.51 -12.23 -23.04
C TRP A 14 31.46 -12.54 -21.96
N MET A 15 31.36 -13.80 -21.54
CA MET A 15 30.43 -14.19 -20.48
C MET A 15 30.87 -13.68 -19.12
N THR A 16 32.17 -13.67 -18.85
CA THR A 16 32.71 -13.09 -17.60
C THR A 16 32.41 -11.59 -17.52
N CYS A 17 32.62 -10.84 -18.61
CA CYS A 17 32.26 -9.42 -18.68
C CYS A 17 30.76 -9.19 -18.50
N PHE A 18 29.92 -10.01 -19.14
CA PHE A 18 28.46 -9.93 -18.99
C PHE A 18 28.05 -10.10 -17.53
N VAL A 19 28.55 -11.14 -16.85
CA VAL A 19 28.22 -11.42 -15.45
C VAL A 19 28.74 -10.29 -14.55
N ILE A 20 29.97 -9.82 -14.74
CA ILE A 20 30.55 -8.73 -13.92
C ILE A 20 29.74 -7.44 -14.07
N PHE A 21 29.14 -7.18 -15.23
CA PHE A 21 28.29 -6.01 -15.44
C PHE A 21 26.87 -6.19 -14.89
N PHE A 22 26.21 -7.30 -15.22
CA PHE A 22 24.81 -7.51 -14.85
C PHE A 22 24.62 -7.89 -13.38
N LEU A 23 25.56 -8.61 -12.78
CA LEU A 23 25.47 -9.04 -11.39
C LEU A 23 25.34 -7.85 -10.41
N PRO A 24 26.18 -6.81 -10.43
CA PRO A 24 26.03 -5.67 -9.52
C PRO A 24 24.72 -4.91 -9.78
N ILE A 25 24.29 -4.79 -11.04
CA ILE A 25 23.01 -4.19 -11.41
C ILE A 25 21.84 -4.96 -10.79
N LEU A 26 21.82 -6.28 -10.95
CA LEU A 26 20.76 -7.14 -10.40
C LEU A 26 20.74 -7.10 -8.87
N LEU A 27 21.91 -7.10 -8.23
CA LEU A 27 22.02 -6.96 -6.78
C LEU A 27 21.48 -5.60 -6.29
N TYR A 28 21.82 -4.52 -7.00
CA TYR A 28 21.32 -3.18 -6.69
C TYR A 28 19.79 -3.10 -6.84
N LEU A 29 19.25 -3.62 -7.94
CA LEU A 29 17.81 -3.66 -8.16
C LEU A 29 17.10 -4.55 -7.14
N GLY A 30 17.67 -5.72 -6.81
CA GLY A 30 17.14 -6.62 -5.79
C GLY A 30 17.08 -5.95 -4.42
N TYR A 31 18.16 -5.27 -4.03
CA TYR A 31 18.19 -4.46 -2.81
C TYR A 31 17.10 -3.39 -2.82
N TRP A 32 16.96 -2.65 -3.92
CA TRP A 32 15.94 -1.62 -4.06
C TRP A 32 14.51 -2.19 -3.94
N GLN A 33 14.26 -3.34 -4.56
CA GLN A 33 12.96 -4.02 -4.46
C GLN A 33 12.64 -4.44 -3.02
N ILE A 34 13.62 -4.98 -2.30
CA ILE A 34 13.47 -5.37 -0.89
C ILE A 34 13.18 -4.13 -0.02
N SER A 35 13.96 -3.06 -0.20
CA SER A 35 13.80 -1.79 0.52
C SER A 35 12.39 -1.21 0.33
N ARG A 36 11.91 -1.12 -0.91
CA ARG A 36 10.52 -0.71 -1.22
C ARG A 36 9.47 -1.64 -0.63
N GLY A 37 9.77 -2.93 -0.52
CA GLY A 37 8.92 -3.89 0.18
C GLY A 37 8.77 -3.57 1.67
N PHE A 38 9.87 -3.21 2.34
CA PHE A 38 9.85 -2.79 3.74
C PHE A 38 9.09 -1.47 3.95
N GLU A 39 9.30 -0.48 3.09
CA GLU A 39 8.54 0.78 3.17
C GLU A 39 7.03 0.55 3.10
N LYS A 40 6.59 -0.32 2.17
CA LYS A 40 5.16 -0.68 2.09
C LYS A 40 4.69 -1.41 3.34
N LYS A 41 5.48 -2.33 3.89
CA LYS A 41 5.14 -3.06 5.13
C LYS A 41 4.94 -2.11 6.30
N ALA A 42 5.82 -1.11 6.47
CA ALA A 42 5.68 -0.13 7.55
C ALA A 42 4.37 0.66 7.43
N ILE A 43 3.99 1.07 6.21
CA ILE A 43 2.71 1.75 5.97
C ILE A 43 1.53 0.83 6.30
N TRP A 44 1.59 -0.44 5.91
CA TRP A 44 0.56 -1.43 6.21
C TRP A 44 0.42 -1.74 7.70
N GLU A 45 1.53 -1.78 8.42
CA GLU A 45 1.56 -2.00 9.87
C GLU A 45 0.94 -0.82 10.61
N ALA A 46 1.35 0.41 10.28
CA ALA A 46 0.74 1.63 10.80
C ALA A 46 -0.78 1.69 10.50
N TYR A 47 -1.17 1.32 9.27
CA TYR A 47 -2.58 1.22 8.88
C TYR A 47 -3.34 0.18 9.72
N SER A 48 -2.76 -1.01 9.91
CA SER A 48 -3.38 -2.10 10.68
C SER A 48 -3.64 -1.69 12.13
N ILE A 49 -2.65 -1.07 12.77
CA ILE A 49 -2.75 -0.60 14.15
C ILE A 49 -3.81 0.51 14.25
N ASN A 50 -3.77 1.51 13.38
CA ASN A 50 -4.70 2.64 13.46
C ASN A 50 -6.15 2.26 13.11
N LYS A 51 -6.33 1.18 12.34
CA LYS A 51 -7.66 0.65 12.01
C LYS A 51 -8.30 -0.13 13.17
N THR A 52 -7.52 -0.80 14.03
CA THR A 52 -8.06 -1.54 15.18
C THR A 52 -8.40 -0.64 16.36
N LEU A 53 -7.89 0.59 16.39
CA LEU A 53 -8.21 1.57 17.41
C LEU A 53 -9.70 1.96 17.37
N PRO A 54 -10.31 2.26 18.53
CA PRO A 54 -11.68 2.74 18.58
C PRO A 54 -11.83 4.00 17.73
N PRO A 55 -12.92 4.11 16.95
CA PRO A 55 -13.17 5.26 16.10
C PRO A 55 -13.24 6.55 16.92
N ILE A 56 -12.63 7.63 16.42
CA ILE A 56 -12.68 8.93 17.07
C ILE A 56 -13.98 9.64 16.68
N LEU A 57 -14.57 10.39 17.62
CA LEU A 57 -15.63 11.34 17.32
C LEU A 57 -15.05 12.61 16.69
N GLU A 58 -15.74 13.22 15.73
CA GLU A 58 -15.30 14.49 15.10
C GLU A 58 -14.89 15.58 16.10
N LYS A 59 -15.53 15.62 17.28
CA LYS A 59 -15.24 16.58 18.36
C LYS A 59 -13.86 16.39 19.00
N GLU A 60 -13.31 15.19 18.96
CA GLU A 60 -12.06 14.80 19.62
C GLU A 60 -10.86 14.87 18.65
N LEU A 61 -11.09 15.09 17.34
CA LEU A 61 -10.02 15.21 16.34
C LEU A 61 -9.01 16.32 16.66
N SER A 62 -9.44 17.39 17.33
CA SER A 62 -8.57 18.51 17.71
C SER A 62 -7.60 18.16 18.85
N LEU A 63 -7.80 17.04 19.54
CA LEU A 63 -6.98 16.59 20.67
C LEU A 63 -5.81 15.69 20.24
N TYR A 64 -5.83 15.19 19.00
CA TYR A 64 -4.81 14.27 18.48
C TYR A 64 -3.84 15.00 17.54
N LYS A 65 -2.57 14.55 17.54
CA LYS A 65 -1.59 15.04 16.57
C LYS A 65 -1.92 14.53 15.17
N LYS A 66 -1.54 15.29 14.15
CA LYS A 66 -1.81 14.94 12.73
C LYS A 66 -1.26 13.55 12.34
N GLU A 67 -0.13 13.17 12.90
CA GLU A 67 0.54 11.89 12.72
C GLU A 67 -0.34 10.71 13.19
N ASP A 68 -1.02 10.86 14.32
CA ASP A 68 -1.89 9.83 14.92
C ASP A 68 -3.27 9.72 14.25
N LEU A 69 -3.61 10.71 13.41
CA LEU A 69 -4.86 10.75 12.66
C LEU A 69 -4.77 10.01 11.31
N PHE A 70 -3.56 9.68 10.84
CA PHE A 70 -3.42 8.94 9.58
C PHE A 70 -4.02 7.53 9.71
N TYR A 71 -4.89 7.19 8.77
CA TYR A 71 -5.54 5.87 8.67
C TYR A 71 -6.43 5.49 9.87
N ARG A 72 -6.86 6.47 10.68
CA ARG A 72 -7.75 6.22 11.81
C ARG A 72 -9.23 6.33 11.40
N SER A 73 -10.06 5.46 11.95
CA SER A 73 -11.51 5.49 11.74
C SER A 73 -12.12 6.69 12.47
N VAL A 74 -13.00 7.45 11.81
CA VAL A 74 -13.72 8.58 12.39
C VAL A 74 -15.22 8.38 12.22
N VAL A 75 -15.98 8.61 13.29
CA VAL A 75 -17.45 8.58 13.24
C VAL A 75 -17.95 9.98 12.98
N ILE A 76 -18.64 10.15 11.85
CA ILE A 76 -19.25 11.40 11.42
C ILE A 76 -20.77 11.24 11.53
N GLN A 77 -21.43 12.18 12.20
CA GLN A 77 -22.89 12.27 12.24
C GLN A 77 -23.37 13.33 11.24
N GLY A 78 -24.34 12.98 10.42
CA GLY A 78 -24.79 13.80 9.31
C GLY A 78 -26.18 13.44 8.80
N SER A 79 -26.67 14.19 7.83
CA SER A 79 -27.91 13.90 7.10
C SER A 79 -27.57 13.42 5.70
N TYR A 80 -28.28 12.41 5.20
CA TYR A 80 -28.10 11.94 3.83
C TYR A 80 -28.68 12.97 2.85
N ILE A 81 -27.93 13.29 1.79
CA ILE A 81 -28.45 14.07 0.67
C ILE A 81 -29.11 13.09 -0.31
N ASN A 82 -30.19 13.49 -0.98
CA ASN A 82 -30.88 12.66 -1.96
C ASN A 82 -30.07 12.40 -3.25
N ASP A 83 -28.87 12.98 -3.37
CA ASP A 83 -28.02 12.82 -4.54
C ASP A 83 -27.11 11.59 -4.38
N SER A 84 -27.34 10.58 -5.21
CA SER A 84 -26.50 9.38 -5.29
C SER A 84 -25.47 9.52 -6.41
N PHE A 85 -24.17 9.37 -6.09
CA PHE A 85 -23.11 9.40 -7.08
C PHE A 85 -22.60 7.98 -7.40
N LEU A 86 -22.38 7.72 -8.68
CA LEU A 86 -21.82 6.47 -9.18
C LEU A 86 -20.30 6.53 -9.07
N LEU A 87 -19.73 5.82 -8.10
CA LEU A 87 -18.35 6.04 -7.66
C LEU A 87 -17.31 5.44 -8.62
N ASP A 88 -17.55 4.22 -9.11
CA ASP A 88 -16.64 3.54 -10.05
C ASP A 88 -17.30 2.29 -10.65
N ASN A 89 -16.92 1.93 -11.88
CA ASN A 89 -17.36 0.72 -12.55
C ASN A 89 -16.31 -0.37 -12.36
N ARG A 90 -16.37 -1.11 -11.24
CA ARG A 90 -15.50 -2.28 -11.02
C ARG A 90 -16.15 -3.54 -11.58
N VAL A 91 -15.38 -4.33 -12.32
CA VAL A 91 -15.81 -5.64 -12.79
C VAL A 91 -15.68 -6.63 -11.64
N TYR A 92 -16.79 -7.20 -11.17
CA TYR A 92 -16.81 -8.25 -10.16
C TYR A 92 -17.28 -9.55 -10.82
N ARG A 93 -16.44 -10.59 -10.78
CA ARG A 93 -16.71 -11.91 -11.40
C ARG A 93 -17.10 -11.82 -12.89
N SER A 94 -16.34 -11.07 -13.68
CA SER A 94 -16.57 -10.86 -15.12
C SER A 94 -17.93 -10.23 -15.49
N LYS A 95 -18.65 -9.65 -14.52
CA LYS A 95 -19.85 -8.84 -14.74
C LYS A 95 -19.63 -7.45 -14.14
N LYS A 96 -20.09 -6.40 -14.83
CA LYS A 96 -20.03 -5.02 -14.31
C LYS A 96 -20.85 -4.96 -13.02
N ALA A 97 -20.20 -4.65 -11.90
CA ALA A 97 -20.86 -4.44 -10.62
C ALA A 97 -20.67 -2.99 -10.23
N MET A 98 -21.79 -2.29 -10.08
CA MET A 98 -21.79 -0.86 -9.82
C MET A 98 -21.97 -0.62 -8.32
N ARG A 99 -21.03 0.09 -7.69
CA ARG A 99 -21.12 0.44 -6.27
C ARG A 99 -21.73 1.83 -6.13
N PHE A 100 -22.86 1.90 -5.44
CA PHE A 100 -23.49 3.17 -5.07
C PHE A 100 -22.84 3.71 -3.79
N LEU A 101 -22.46 4.99 -3.79
CA LEU A 101 -22.08 5.71 -2.59
C LEU A 101 -23.15 6.77 -2.32
N LEU A 102 -23.83 6.65 -1.18
CA LEU A 102 -24.77 7.66 -0.73
C LEU A 102 -23.98 8.79 -0.08
N LEU A 103 -24.16 10.02 -0.55
CA LEU A 103 -23.44 11.17 -0.02
C LEU A 103 -24.02 11.53 1.36
N LEU A 104 -23.14 11.50 2.36
CA LEU A 104 -23.43 11.96 3.71
C LEU A 104 -23.03 13.43 3.83
N LYS A 105 -23.99 14.31 4.14
CA LYS A 105 -23.71 15.68 4.56
C LYS A 105 -23.38 15.66 6.05
N ALA A 106 -22.10 15.83 6.38
CA ALA A 106 -21.69 16.01 7.78
C ALA A 106 -22.43 17.21 8.40
N LYS A 107 -22.92 17.06 9.64
CA LYS A 107 -23.54 18.17 10.37
C LYS A 107 -22.43 19.12 10.83
N THR A 108 -22.07 20.05 9.95
CA THR A 108 -21.00 21.01 10.18
C THR A 108 -21.31 21.86 11.41
N LYS A 109 -20.30 22.05 12.26
CA LYS A 109 -20.33 22.84 13.48
C LYS A 109 -20.98 24.20 13.21
N GLN A 110 -22.15 24.41 13.81
CA GLN A 110 -22.80 25.72 13.83
C GLN A 110 -21.87 26.68 14.56
N SER A 111 -21.46 27.70 13.83
CA SER A 111 -20.59 28.79 14.26
C SER A 111 -21.34 29.69 15.23
N ILE A 112 -20.66 30.01 16.34
CA ILE A 112 -20.93 31.08 17.33
C ILE A 112 -22.04 30.76 18.34
#